data_AF-W8BL64-F1
#
_entry.id   AF-W8BL64-F1
#
_cell.length_a   1.000
_cell.length_b   1.000
_cell.length_c   1.000
_cell.angle_alpha   90.00
_cell.angle_beta   90.00
_cell.angle_gamma   90.00
#
_symmetry.space_group_name_H-M   'P 1'
#
loop_
_entity.id
_entity.type
_entity.pdbx_description
1 polymer ?
#
loop_
_entity_poly.entity_id
_entity_poly.type
_entity_poly.pdbx_seq_one_letter_code
_entity_poly.pdbx_strand_id
1 'polypeptide(L)'
;MADSRERIRGPPRDGREFFTSPRQVLRRLMLLSEGRQYREAAGVVGRLGPSVLRSVIAELPIDLLLEHLPHSAYLLESFFTRLLTLNPSPKPEVPIEEVVWQLVRLFSHPQESGMRQRCSKLIQAISQFEPNLRHTLRDRRKSFDNAVRGLGVHGLTTDPAGHLISLHVALKTELQRHIDIYKMAIHKLEELNTSITNQDPAHSSHQRLLAINYGDIQQRLIANKTLLTMVDKPALKQLAFLVDNLSQRVENDKEVLKCVGQIKRLDGQACIEKRPAAGLLMNFAQGCETVLQLMGPESVPTSNGSGSSSCSDGYHSDDSANEETSEMVNQYRILYMENRADALEALDGLSQLKHVQDLKAKILFSIIVLSFRLCHGLRERKVMEVRRTLNCPLDSSNEIALALDRSVRAHLHETANTFPVGEIERSVFSQVLSTLHEYPSLESCPALTHFVSSSVRLAWRMINQKSPYFLDNDFNLGFLRPEKHDRHPQADRRSDLIKSFLWPALMQNNHCVFKAVVAT
;
A
#
# COMPACT_ATOMS: atom_id res chain seq x y z
N MET A 1 17.07 -76.29 -20.86
CA MET A 1 18.45 -75.84 -20.62
C MET A 1 18.98 -75.20 -21.88
N ALA A 2 19.02 -73.87 -21.94
CA ALA A 2 19.70 -73.12 -22.98
C ALA A 2 20.40 -71.96 -22.26
N ASP A 3 21.72 -72.05 -22.17
CA ASP A 3 22.60 -71.19 -21.40
C ASP A 3 22.95 -69.95 -22.24
N SER A 4 22.08 -68.93 -22.19
CA SER A 4 22.29 -67.64 -22.85
C SER A 4 23.23 -66.77 -22.03
N ARG A 5 24.53 -67.05 -22.11
CA ARG A 5 25.59 -66.14 -21.63
C ARG A 5 25.72 -64.95 -22.57
N GLU A 6 24.89 -63.92 -22.36
CA GLU A 6 25.11 -62.59 -22.91
C GLU A 6 26.44 -62.04 -22.35
N ARG A 7 27.44 -62.00 -23.22
CA ARG A 7 28.73 -61.34 -22.95
C ARG A 7 28.46 -59.87 -22.70
N ILE A 8 28.70 -59.44 -21.47
CA ILE A 8 28.80 -58.03 -21.07
C ILE A 8 29.89 -57.39 -21.94
N ARG A 9 29.49 -56.69 -23.01
CA ARG A 9 30.39 -55.81 -23.77
C ARG A 9 30.81 -54.68 -22.84
N GLY A 10 32.12 -54.53 -22.65
CA GLY A 10 32.68 -53.32 -22.05
C GLY A 10 32.29 -52.07 -22.87
N PRO A 11 32.31 -50.88 -22.24
CA PRO A 11 31.79 -49.67 -22.87
C PRO A 11 32.60 -49.33 -24.13
N PRO A 12 31.95 -48.86 -25.22
CA PRO A 12 32.65 -48.44 -26.42
C PRO A 12 33.49 -47.19 -26.14
N ARG A 13 34.66 -47.12 -26.79
CA ARG A 13 35.65 -46.03 -26.66
C ARG A 13 35.27 -44.72 -27.37
N ASP A 14 34.06 -44.61 -27.91
CA ASP A 14 33.51 -43.37 -28.48
C ASP A 14 32.32 -42.91 -27.64
N GLY A 15 32.51 -41.86 -26.85
CA GLY A 15 31.59 -41.36 -25.81
C GLY A 15 30.28 -40.73 -26.26
N ARG A 16 29.58 -41.32 -27.24
CA ARG A 16 28.24 -40.90 -27.69
C ARG A 16 27.24 -42.07 -27.62
N GLU A 17 27.07 -42.65 -26.43
CA GLU A 17 25.89 -43.46 -26.16
C GLU A 17 24.70 -42.53 -25.89
N PHE A 18 23.82 -42.37 -26.88
CA PHE A 18 22.53 -41.72 -26.66
C PHE A 18 21.66 -42.67 -25.83
N PHE A 19 21.24 -42.24 -24.64
CA PHE A 19 20.30 -43.00 -23.85
C PHE A 19 18.95 -43.02 -24.57
N THR A 20 18.53 -44.18 -25.08
CA THR A 20 17.29 -44.35 -25.86
C THR A 20 16.10 -44.79 -25.00
N SER A 21 16.31 -45.37 -23.81
CA SER A 21 15.25 -45.88 -22.94
C SER A 21 15.03 -44.97 -21.71
N PRO A 22 13.88 -44.27 -21.60
CA PRO A 22 13.56 -43.42 -20.45
C PRO A 22 13.59 -44.14 -19.10
N ARG A 23 13.09 -45.39 -19.05
CA ARG A 23 13.05 -46.21 -17.83
C ARG A 23 14.45 -46.56 -17.29
N GLN A 24 15.38 -46.88 -18.18
CA GLN A 24 16.76 -47.17 -17.80
C GLN A 24 17.47 -45.91 -17.29
N VAL A 25 17.19 -44.76 -17.92
CA VAL A 25 17.70 -43.46 -17.47
C VAL A 25 17.15 -43.09 -16.10
N LEU A 26 15.83 -43.20 -15.89
CA LEU A 26 15.18 -42.88 -14.63
C LEU A 26 15.75 -43.74 -13.49
N ARG A 27 15.86 -45.06 -13.69
CA ARG A 27 16.46 -45.97 -12.70
C ARG A 27 17.90 -45.59 -12.37
N ARG A 28 18.70 -45.23 -13.38
CA ARG A 28 20.09 -44.78 -13.18
C ARG A 28 20.15 -43.47 -12.40
N LEU A 29 19.29 -42.50 -12.72
CA LEU A 29 19.22 -41.22 -12.02
C LEU A 29 18.79 -41.38 -10.57
N MET A 30 17.81 -42.24 -10.30
CA MET A 30 17.38 -42.55 -8.94
C MET A 30 18.51 -43.17 -8.12
N LEU A 31 19.21 -44.18 -8.66
CA LEU A 31 20.36 -44.80 -7.99
C LEU A 31 21.49 -43.80 -7.68
N LEU A 32 21.81 -42.92 -8.62
CA LEU A 32 22.83 -41.88 -8.43
C LEU A 32 22.38 -40.83 -7.39
N SER A 33 21.09 -40.45 -7.39
CA SER A 33 20.52 -39.51 -6.42
C SER A 33 20.46 -40.09 -5.01
N GLU A 34 20.10 -41.37 -4.86
CA GLU A 34 20.17 -42.11 -3.58
C GLU A 34 21.61 -42.13 -3.03
N GLY A 35 22.59 -42.35 -3.92
CA GLY A 35 24.01 -42.27 -3.60
C GLY A 35 24.57 -40.85 -3.40
N ARG A 36 23.73 -39.80 -3.49
CA ARG A 36 24.11 -38.37 -3.45
C ARG A 36 25.13 -37.95 -4.52
N GLN A 37 25.25 -38.72 -5.60
CA GLN A 37 26.15 -38.48 -6.73
C GLN A 37 25.50 -37.53 -7.76
N TYR A 38 25.05 -36.35 -7.29
CA TYR A 38 24.27 -35.40 -8.10
C TYR A 38 25.02 -34.84 -9.32
N ARG A 39 26.35 -34.76 -9.28
CA ARG A 39 27.18 -34.34 -10.42
C ARG A 39 27.21 -35.38 -11.54
N GLU A 40 27.31 -36.65 -11.18
CA GLU A 40 27.28 -37.75 -12.15
C GLU A 40 25.88 -37.88 -12.76
N ALA A 41 24.84 -37.72 -11.95
CA ALA A 41 23.46 -37.67 -12.42
C ALA A 41 23.24 -36.53 -13.42
N ALA A 42 23.77 -35.33 -13.16
CA ALA A 42 23.71 -34.21 -14.11
C ALA A 42 24.41 -34.53 -15.44
N GLY A 43 25.53 -35.26 -15.42
CA GLY A 43 26.21 -35.75 -16.62
C GLY A 43 25.38 -36.74 -17.44
N VAL A 44 24.45 -37.48 -16.81
CA VAL A 44 23.46 -38.30 -17.51
C VAL A 44 22.42 -37.41 -18.19
N VAL A 45 21.87 -36.41 -17.48
CA VAL A 45 20.87 -35.45 -18.00
C VAL A 45 21.40 -34.69 -19.22
N GLY A 46 22.66 -34.23 -19.20
CA GLY A 46 23.28 -33.50 -20.31
C GLY A 46 23.35 -34.27 -21.63
N ARG A 47 23.24 -35.60 -21.60
CA ARG A 47 23.27 -36.49 -22.79
C ARG A 47 21.89 -36.91 -23.28
N LEU A 48 20.82 -36.51 -22.60
CA LEU A 48 19.45 -36.87 -22.99
C LEU A 48 18.99 -36.07 -24.22
N GLY A 49 18.26 -36.74 -25.11
CA GLY A 49 17.49 -36.12 -26.19
C GLY A 49 16.14 -35.59 -25.70
N PRO A 50 15.42 -34.78 -26.51
CA PRO A 50 14.22 -34.05 -26.09
C PRO A 50 13.05 -34.95 -25.67
N SER A 51 12.84 -36.08 -26.35
CA SER A 51 11.76 -37.04 -26.04
C SER A 51 12.00 -37.81 -24.74
N VAL A 52 13.25 -38.27 -24.54
CA VAL A 52 13.67 -39.00 -23.35
C VAL A 52 13.68 -38.07 -22.13
N LEU A 53 14.18 -36.84 -22.28
CA LEU A 53 14.19 -35.83 -21.23
C LEU A 53 12.78 -35.54 -20.70
N ARG A 54 11.80 -35.38 -21.60
CA ARG A 54 10.40 -35.14 -21.23
C ARG A 54 9.81 -36.31 -20.43
N SER A 55 10.06 -37.53 -20.91
CA SER A 55 9.54 -38.73 -20.24
C SER A 55 10.17 -38.91 -18.86
N VAL A 56 11.47 -38.61 -18.74
CA VAL A 56 12.21 -38.74 -17.48
C VAL A 56 11.80 -37.67 -16.47
N ILE A 57 11.65 -36.39 -16.86
CA ILE A 57 11.26 -35.32 -15.92
C ILE A 57 9.84 -35.52 -15.38
N ALA A 58 8.93 -36.07 -16.20
CA ALA A 58 7.54 -36.33 -15.79
C ALA A 58 7.41 -37.46 -14.75
N GLU A 59 8.31 -38.45 -14.79
CA GLU A 59 8.32 -39.58 -13.85
C GLU A 59 9.32 -39.39 -12.68
N LEU A 60 10.07 -38.30 -12.66
CA LEU A 60 11.10 -38.05 -11.65
C LEU A 60 10.46 -37.60 -10.32
N PRO A 61 10.76 -38.24 -9.18
CA PRO A 61 10.32 -37.76 -7.87
C PRO A 61 11.12 -36.51 -7.47
N ILE A 62 10.63 -35.35 -7.89
CA ILE A 62 11.28 -34.05 -7.65
C ILE A 62 11.33 -33.73 -6.15
N ASP A 63 10.32 -34.14 -5.37
CA ASP A 63 10.29 -33.95 -3.90
C ASP A 63 11.53 -34.48 -3.20
N LEU A 64 11.99 -35.68 -3.58
CA LEU A 64 13.20 -36.28 -3.03
C LEU A 64 14.42 -35.40 -3.32
N LEU A 65 14.49 -34.79 -4.51
CA LEU A 65 15.58 -33.86 -4.84
C LEU A 65 15.47 -32.56 -4.05
N LEU A 66 14.26 -32.07 -3.79
CA LEU A 66 13.99 -30.86 -3.02
C LEU A 66 14.37 -31.00 -1.54
N GLU A 67 14.19 -32.18 -0.95
CA GLU A 67 14.63 -32.49 0.41
C GLU A 67 16.17 -32.43 0.57
N HIS A 68 16.91 -32.72 -0.49
CA HIS A 68 18.38 -32.75 -0.48
C HIS A 68 19.03 -31.43 -0.93
N LEU A 69 18.25 -30.36 -1.15
CA LEU A 69 18.81 -29.04 -1.39
C LEU A 69 19.64 -28.58 -0.19
N PRO A 70 20.80 -27.91 -0.40
CA PRO A 70 21.32 -27.39 -1.69
C PRO A 70 22.16 -28.38 -2.51
N HIS A 71 22.39 -29.62 -2.06
CA HIS A 71 23.33 -30.56 -2.71
C HIS A 71 22.82 -31.05 -4.07
N SER A 72 21.52 -31.20 -4.22
CA SER A 72 20.83 -31.58 -5.46
C SER A 72 20.72 -30.42 -6.47
N ALA A 73 21.10 -29.19 -6.10
CA ALA A 73 20.88 -27.99 -6.92
C ALA A 73 21.51 -28.11 -8.32
N TYR A 74 22.69 -28.73 -8.41
CA TYR A 74 23.40 -28.93 -9.68
C TYR A 74 22.67 -29.89 -10.64
N LEU A 75 22.01 -30.91 -10.09
CA LEU A 75 21.19 -31.83 -10.90
C LEU A 75 19.95 -31.12 -11.44
N LEU A 76 19.24 -30.37 -10.58
CA LEU A 76 18.07 -29.58 -10.98
C LEU A 76 18.46 -28.50 -12.00
N GLU A 77 19.61 -27.83 -11.80
CA GLU A 77 20.16 -26.85 -12.75
C GLU A 77 20.36 -27.49 -14.12
N SER A 78 20.95 -28.68 -14.16
CA SER A 78 21.18 -29.43 -15.42
C SER A 78 19.86 -29.75 -16.12
N PHE A 79 18.82 -30.15 -15.39
CA PHE A 79 17.49 -30.37 -15.95
C PHE A 79 16.89 -29.10 -16.56
N PHE A 80 16.79 -28.00 -15.80
CA PHE A 80 16.20 -26.76 -16.31
C PHE A 80 17.00 -26.17 -17.47
N THR A 81 18.34 -26.19 -17.40
CA THR A 81 19.20 -25.73 -18.49
C THR A 81 19.02 -26.57 -19.75
N ARG A 82 18.89 -27.89 -19.61
CA ARG A 82 18.66 -28.79 -20.74
C ARG A 82 17.26 -28.62 -21.33
N LEU A 83 16.24 -28.40 -20.50
CA LEU A 83 14.89 -28.09 -20.94
C LEU A 83 14.83 -26.78 -21.74
N LEU A 84 15.53 -25.74 -21.27
CA LEU A 84 15.68 -24.47 -21.99
C LEU A 84 16.39 -24.66 -23.34
N THR A 85 17.49 -25.42 -23.35
CA THR A 85 18.33 -25.61 -24.54
C THR A 85 17.63 -26.44 -25.62
N LEU A 86 16.92 -27.50 -25.22
CA LEU A 86 16.27 -28.42 -26.15
C LEU A 86 14.83 -28.00 -26.52
N ASN A 87 14.23 -27.13 -25.71
CA ASN A 87 12.86 -26.63 -25.86
C ASN A 87 11.85 -27.71 -26.34
N PRO A 88 11.65 -28.80 -25.58
CA PRO A 88 10.83 -29.92 -26.03
C PRO A 88 9.37 -29.51 -26.20
N SER A 89 8.75 -29.89 -27.33
CA SER A 89 7.32 -29.66 -27.61
C SER A 89 6.52 -30.97 -27.53
N PRO A 90 5.47 -31.06 -26.69
CA PRO A 90 4.95 -30.05 -25.76
C PRO A 90 5.86 -29.82 -24.54
N LYS A 91 5.74 -28.62 -23.92
CA LYS A 91 6.47 -28.22 -22.70
C LYS A 91 6.08 -29.19 -21.56
N PRO A 92 7.05 -29.81 -20.86
CA PRO A 92 6.74 -30.68 -19.73
C PRO A 92 6.17 -29.88 -18.56
N GLU A 93 5.16 -30.42 -17.90
CA GLU A 93 4.69 -29.93 -16.61
C GLU A 93 5.73 -30.28 -15.56
N VAL A 94 6.27 -29.26 -14.90
CA VAL A 94 7.25 -29.38 -13.82
C VAL A 94 6.73 -28.55 -12.65
N PRO A 95 6.78 -29.05 -11.40
CA PRO A 95 6.33 -28.32 -10.20
C PRO A 95 7.30 -27.18 -9.83
N ILE A 96 7.41 -26.18 -10.71
CA ILE A 96 8.36 -25.07 -10.59
C ILE A 96 8.09 -24.26 -9.32
N GLU A 97 6.82 -24.05 -8.97
CA GLU A 97 6.44 -23.31 -7.75
C GLU A 97 6.97 -24.01 -6.49
N GLU A 98 6.87 -25.33 -6.39
CA GLU A 98 7.36 -26.10 -5.25
C GLU A 98 8.88 -26.01 -5.12
N VAL A 99 9.60 -26.11 -6.25
CA VAL A 99 11.06 -25.95 -6.30
C VAL A 99 11.48 -24.58 -5.76
N VAL A 100 10.76 -23.54 -6.15
CA VAL A 100 11.05 -22.15 -5.78
C VAL A 100 10.72 -21.90 -4.32
N TRP A 101 9.59 -22.40 -3.83
CA TRP A 101 9.22 -22.28 -2.43
C TRP A 101 10.15 -23.05 -1.50
N GLN A 102 10.68 -24.20 -1.94
CA GLN A 102 11.72 -24.90 -1.21
C GLN A 102 13.04 -24.09 -1.17
N LEU A 103 13.40 -23.40 -2.25
CA LEU A 103 14.54 -22.48 -2.26
C LEU A 103 14.31 -21.29 -1.32
N VAL A 104 13.11 -20.70 -1.33
CA VAL A 104 12.73 -19.64 -0.37
C VAL A 104 12.86 -20.13 1.07
N ARG A 105 12.31 -21.31 1.38
CA ARG A 105 12.41 -21.94 2.71
C ARG A 105 13.86 -22.14 3.13
N LEU A 106 14.72 -22.58 2.21
CA LEU A 106 16.14 -22.76 2.44
C LEU A 106 16.83 -21.43 2.80
N PHE A 107 16.54 -20.35 2.05
CA PHE A 107 17.08 -19.02 2.34
C PHE A 107 16.43 -18.29 3.52
N SER A 108 15.29 -18.77 4.01
CA SER A 108 14.61 -18.25 5.20
C SER A 108 15.32 -18.65 6.51
N HIS A 109 16.24 -19.62 6.44
CA HIS A 109 17.00 -20.11 7.59
C HIS A 109 18.48 -19.73 7.45
N PRO A 110 19.04 -18.89 8.35
CA PRO A 110 20.38 -18.37 8.21
C PRO A 110 21.43 -19.38 8.71
N GLN A 111 21.77 -20.44 7.95
CA GLN A 111 22.73 -21.44 8.46
C GLN A 111 23.79 -22.04 7.53
N GLU A 112 23.96 -21.66 6.27
CA GLU A 112 25.14 -22.15 5.51
C GLU A 112 25.82 -21.09 4.65
N SER A 113 27.13 -20.92 4.85
CA SER A 113 27.99 -20.17 3.95
C SER A 113 28.02 -20.83 2.55
N GLY A 114 28.03 -20.01 1.49
CA GLY A 114 28.08 -20.50 0.12
C GLY A 114 26.77 -21.09 -0.46
N MET A 115 25.66 -21.09 0.29
CA MET A 115 24.35 -21.54 -0.21
C MET A 115 23.89 -20.72 -1.44
N ARG A 116 24.06 -19.40 -1.41
CA ARG A 116 23.75 -18.51 -2.55
C ARG A 116 24.50 -18.94 -3.82
N GLN A 117 25.80 -19.25 -3.69
CA GLN A 117 26.62 -19.66 -4.83
C GLN A 117 26.18 -21.01 -5.41
N ARG A 118 25.80 -21.97 -4.55
CA ARG A 118 25.33 -23.31 -4.97
C ARG A 118 23.97 -23.27 -5.69
N CYS A 119 23.08 -22.36 -5.29
CA CYS A 119 21.73 -22.27 -5.87
C CYS A 119 21.58 -21.21 -6.97
N SER A 120 22.54 -20.29 -7.14
CA SER A 120 22.42 -19.15 -8.07
C SER A 120 22.10 -19.58 -9.50
N LYS A 121 22.81 -20.58 -10.03
CA LYS A 121 22.61 -21.04 -11.42
C LYS A 121 21.27 -21.74 -11.61
N LEU A 122 20.84 -22.53 -10.63
CA LEU A 122 19.51 -23.12 -10.61
C LEU A 122 18.42 -22.05 -10.66
N ILE A 123 18.52 -21.01 -9.82
CA ILE A 123 17.54 -19.91 -9.76
C ILE A 123 17.49 -19.14 -11.08
N GLN A 124 18.64 -18.89 -11.72
CA GLN A 124 18.70 -18.26 -13.03
C GLN A 124 18.03 -19.12 -14.11
N ALA A 125 18.30 -20.43 -14.12
CA ALA A 125 17.66 -21.36 -15.05
C ALA A 125 16.14 -21.42 -14.85
N ILE A 126 15.65 -21.43 -13.61
CA ILE A 126 14.22 -21.38 -13.31
C ILE A 126 13.60 -20.06 -13.79
N SER A 127 14.27 -18.92 -13.55
CA SER A 127 13.79 -17.60 -13.97
C SER A 127 13.64 -17.49 -15.49
N GLN A 128 14.50 -18.14 -16.26
CA GLN A 128 14.41 -18.20 -17.72
C GLN A 128 13.31 -19.17 -18.17
N PHE A 129 13.10 -20.26 -17.43
CA PHE A 129 12.11 -21.28 -17.78
C PHE A 129 10.66 -20.82 -17.54
N GLU A 130 10.43 -20.02 -16.50
CA GLU A 130 9.10 -19.52 -16.11
C GLU A 130 9.17 -18.07 -15.60
N PRO A 131 9.07 -17.06 -16.48
CA PRO A 131 9.27 -15.66 -16.11
C PRO A 131 8.17 -15.11 -15.18
N ASN A 132 6.94 -15.63 -15.27
CA ASN A 132 5.79 -15.18 -14.47
C ASN A 132 5.99 -15.40 -12.96
N LEU A 133 6.80 -16.40 -12.59
CA LEU A 133 7.11 -16.74 -11.21
C LEU A 133 7.70 -15.57 -10.42
N ARG A 134 8.48 -14.70 -11.09
CA ARG A 134 9.07 -13.51 -10.47
C ARG A 134 8.01 -12.57 -9.90
N HIS A 135 6.88 -12.42 -10.60
CA HIS A 135 5.75 -11.61 -10.16
C HIS A 135 5.06 -12.25 -8.94
N THR A 136 4.74 -13.54 -9.03
CA THR A 136 4.13 -14.32 -7.93
C THR A 136 4.96 -14.25 -6.65
N LEU A 137 6.29 -14.35 -6.76
CA LEU A 137 7.20 -14.29 -5.62
C LEU A 137 7.28 -12.87 -5.02
N ARG A 138 7.27 -11.83 -5.86
CA ARG A 138 7.24 -10.41 -5.45
C ARG A 138 5.96 -10.08 -4.69
N ASP A 139 4.82 -10.54 -5.18
CA ASP A 139 3.53 -10.30 -4.53
C ASP A 139 3.43 -11.06 -3.20
N ARG A 140 3.96 -12.29 -3.13
CA ARG A 140 4.01 -13.01 -1.87
C ARG A 140 4.88 -12.31 -0.83
N ARG A 141 6.06 -11.83 -1.22
CA ARG A 141 6.92 -11.02 -0.34
C ARG A 141 6.17 -9.80 0.18
N LYS A 142 5.52 -9.03 -0.70
CA LYS A 142 4.71 -7.86 -0.30
C LYS A 142 3.61 -8.25 0.70
N SER A 143 2.96 -9.40 0.50
CA SER A 143 1.95 -9.90 1.44
C SER A 143 2.53 -10.15 2.84
N PHE A 144 3.72 -10.74 2.92
CA PHE A 144 4.41 -10.94 4.20
C PHE A 144 4.80 -9.61 4.86
N ASP A 145 5.37 -8.67 4.10
CA ASP A 145 5.76 -7.34 4.59
C ASP A 145 4.55 -6.54 5.11
N ASN A 146 3.43 -6.60 4.38
CA ASN A 146 2.18 -5.95 4.78
C ASN A 146 1.61 -6.56 6.07
N ALA A 147 1.63 -7.88 6.20
CA ALA A 147 1.18 -8.57 7.41
C ALA A 147 2.03 -8.20 8.64
N VAL A 148 3.36 -8.12 8.48
CA VAL A 148 4.27 -7.67 9.56
C VAL A 148 4.00 -6.21 9.94
N ARG A 149 3.79 -5.33 8.96
CA ARG A 149 3.44 -3.93 9.22
C ARG A 149 2.12 -3.81 9.99
N GLY A 150 1.12 -4.61 9.63
CA GLY A 150 -0.17 -4.68 10.32
C GLY A 150 -0.05 -5.11 11.79
N LEU A 151 0.93 -5.93 12.16
CA LEU A 151 1.21 -6.26 13.56
C LEU A 151 1.80 -5.08 14.35
N GLY A 152 2.66 -4.28 13.71
CA GLY A 152 3.39 -3.18 14.36
C GLY A 152 2.55 -1.94 14.69
N VAL A 153 1.45 -1.70 13.97
CA VAL A 153 0.68 -0.45 14.04
C VAL A 153 -0.42 -0.46 15.12
N HIS A 154 -0.85 -1.63 15.63
CA HIS A 154 -2.12 -1.74 16.38
C HIS A 154 -2.02 -2.38 17.77
N GLY A 155 -0.81 -2.53 18.32
CA GLY A 155 -0.62 -3.04 19.68
C GLY A 155 -1.14 -2.10 20.77
N LEU A 156 -1.12 -0.79 20.50
CA LEU A 156 -1.38 0.28 21.47
C LEU A 156 -2.23 1.39 20.83
N THR A 157 -3.05 2.04 21.63
CA THR A 157 -3.80 3.25 21.28
C THR A 157 -3.50 4.33 22.31
N THR A 158 -3.67 5.60 21.95
CA THR A 158 -3.43 6.71 22.86
C THR A 158 -4.63 6.94 23.76
N ASP A 159 -4.40 7.04 25.07
CA ASP A 159 -5.41 7.55 26.00
C ASP A 159 -5.63 9.07 25.77
N PRO A 160 -6.65 9.69 26.41
CA PRO A 160 -6.88 11.13 26.31
C PRO A 160 -5.72 12.01 26.81
N ALA A 161 -4.73 11.44 27.52
CA ALA A 161 -3.53 12.11 27.99
C ALA A 161 -2.30 11.87 27.08
N GLY A 162 -2.46 11.13 25.98
CA GLY A 162 -1.39 10.82 25.03
C GLY A 162 -0.53 9.60 25.39
N HIS A 163 -0.83 8.87 26.46
CA HIS A 163 -0.11 7.65 26.83
C HIS A 163 -0.57 6.45 25.99
N LEU A 164 0.37 5.60 25.61
CA LEU A 164 0.08 4.37 24.89
C LEU A 164 -0.48 3.30 25.85
N ILE A 165 -1.73 2.93 25.64
CA ILE A 165 -2.44 1.88 26.37
C ILE A 165 -2.92 0.79 25.42
N SER A 166 -3.22 -0.40 25.95
CA SER A 166 -3.83 -1.44 25.11
C SER A 166 -5.23 -1.02 24.65
N LEU A 167 -5.59 -1.39 23.41
CA LEU A 167 -6.91 -1.10 22.84
C LEU A 167 -8.06 -1.61 23.72
N HIS A 168 -7.89 -2.76 24.35
CA HIS A 168 -8.90 -3.34 25.26
C HIS A 168 -9.12 -2.49 26.50
N VAL A 169 -8.05 -1.94 27.08
CA VAL A 169 -8.15 -1.03 28.24
C VAL A 169 -8.82 0.27 27.82
N ALA A 170 -8.47 0.82 26.66
CA ALA A 170 -9.09 2.03 26.11
C ALA A 170 -10.60 1.83 25.88
N LEU A 171 -10.99 0.75 25.20
CA LEU A 171 -12.40 0.40 24.96
C LEU A 171 -13.17 0.23 26.25
N LYS A 172 -12.63 -0.50 27.23
CA LYS A 172 -13.27 -0.68 28.55
C LYS A 172 -13.49 0.66 29.25
N THR A 173 -12.47 1.52 29.25
CA THR A 173 -12.51 2.82 29.93
C THR A 173 -13.56 3.72 29.28
N GLU A 174 -13.60 3.75 27.94
CA GLU A 174 -14.54 4.59 27.21
C GLU A 174 -15.98 4.10 27.34
N LEU A 175 -16.21 2.78 27.26
CA LEU A 175 -17.54 2.20 27.51
C LEU A 175 -18.05 2.52 28.92
N GLN A 176 -17.19 2.43 29.93
CA GLN A 176 -17.57 2.80 31.30
C GLN A 176 -17.95 4.28 31.39
N ARG A 177 -17.20 5.15 30.70
CA ARG A 177 -17.48 6.59 30.63
C ARG A 177 -18.82 6.90 29.96
N HIS A 178 -19.13 6.21 28.85
CA HIS A 178 -20.45 6.29 28.20
C HIS A 178 -21.57 5.91 29.17
N ILE A 179 -21.42 4.80 29.90
CA ILE A 179 -22.41 4.34 30.89
C ILE A 179 -22.66 5.44 31.93
N ASP A 180 -21.61 6.04 32.47
CA ASP A 180 -21.74 7.05 33.52
C ASP A 180 -22.41 8.34 32.99
N ILE A 181 -22.03 8.79 31.78
CA ILE A 181 -22.65 9.98 31.15
C ILE A 181 -24.12 9.73 30.82
N TYR A 182 -24.46 8.56 30.26
CA TYR A 182 -25.85 8.23 29.95
C TYR A 182 -26.70 8.08 31.20
N LYS A 183 -26.18 7.49 32.28
CA LYS A 183 -26.87 7.46 33.58
C LYS A 183 -27.17 8.86 34.10
N MET A 184 -26.20 9.78 34.02
CA MET A 184 -26.41 11.18 34.41
C MET A 184 -27.45 11.89 33.53
N ALA A 185 -27.42 11.68 32.22
CA ALA A 185 -28.37 12.26 31.29
C ALA A 185 -29.80 11.74 31.52
N ILE A 186 -29.94 10.45 31.81
CA ILE A 186 -31.23 9.83 32.17
C ILE A 186 -31.76 10.43 33.46
N HIS A 187 -30.95 10.52 34.52
CA HIS A 187 -31.37 11.16 35.78
C HIS A 187 -31.82 12.62 35.53
N LYS A 188 -31.12 13.35 34.64
CA LYS A 188 -31.51 14.72 34.30
C LYS A 188 -32.83 14.79 33.54
N LEU A 189 -33.11 13.82 32.66
CA LEU A 189 -34.39 13.70 31.98
C LEU A 189 -35.53 13.39 32.97
N GLU A 190 -35.28 12.56 33.98
CA GLU A 190 -36.25 12.25 35.04
C GLU A 190 -36.61 13.50 35.86
N GLU A 191 -35.61 14.31 36.27
CA GLU A 191 -35.84 15.61 36.92
C GLU A 191 -36.66 16.57 36.05
N LEU A 192 -36.39 16.61 34.75
CA LEU A 192 -37.11 17.48 33.82
C LEU A 192 -38.55 16.99 33.58
N ASN A 193 -38.79 15.68 33.63
CA ASN A 193 -40.13 15.08 33.51
C ASN A 193 -41.01 15.32 34.74
N THR A 194 -40.44 15.36 35.95
CA THR A 194 -41.21 15.69 37.16
C THR A 194 -41.86 17.07 37.09
N SER A 195 -41.27 18.00 36.34
CA SER A 195 -41.82 19.34 36.07
C SER A 195 -43.04 19.35 35.12
N ILE A 196 -43.37 18.22 34.47
CA ILE A 196 -44.35 18.13 33.36
C ILE A 196 -45.60 17.29 33.71
N THR A 197 -45.69 16.74 34.92
CA THR A 197 -46.88 15.96 35.35
C THR A 197 -48.09 16.91 35.55
N ASN A 198 -49.17 16.91 34.75
CA ASN A 198 -50.21 15.87 34.65
C ASN A 198 -51.20 16.12 33.48
N GLN A 199 -50.79 16.22 32.21
CA GLN A 199 -51.78 16.28 31.11
C GLN A 199 -51.32 15.60 29.83
N ASP A 200 -52.28 14.90 29.21
CA ASP A 200 -52.18 14.24 27.90
C ASP A 200 -51.57 15.19 26.84
N PRO A 201 -50.37 14.89 26.30
CA PRO A 201 -49.65 15.77 25.38
C PRO A 201 -50.43 16.13 24.11
N ALA A 202 -51.35 15.26 23.68
CA ALA A 202 -52.08 15.40 22.44
C ALA A 202 -53.29 16.35 22.55
N HIS A 203 -54.00 16.34 23.69
CA HIS A 203 -55.28 17.04 23.84
C HIS A 203 -55.16 18.55 24.12
N SER A 204 -53.99 19.04 24.56
CA SER A 204 -53.79 20.44 24.95
C SER A 204 -52.79 21.21 24.07
N SER A 205 -52.30 20.63 22.97
CA SER A 205 -51.14 21.14 22.24
C SER A 205 -51.32 22.56 21.68
N HIS A 206 -52.46 22.86 21.04
CA HIS A 206 -52.72 24.18 20.45
C HIS A 206 -52.97 25.25 21.53
N GLN A 207 -53.75 24.93 22.57
CA GLN A 207 -54.05 25.86 23.67
C GLN A 207 -52.80 26.13 24.54
N ARG A 208 -51.96 25.12 24.74
CA ARG A 208 -50.65 25.25 25.41
C ARG A 208 -49.68 26.07 24.57
N LEU A 209 -49.68 25.93 23.25
CA LEU A 209 -48.83 26.74 22.35
C LEU A 209 -49.17 28.23 22.43
N LEU A 210 -50.46 28.55 22.57
CA LEU A 210 -50.96 29.92 22.73
C LEU A 210 -50.75 30.49 24.15
N ALA A 211 -50.51 29.63 25.14
CA ALA A 211 -50.30 30.02 26.54
C ALA A 211 -48.82 30.05 26.98
N ILE A 212 -47.89 29.61 26.12
CA ILE A 212 -46.44 29.67 26.39
C ILE A 212 -46.00 31.13 26.49
N ASN A 213 -45.44 31.49 27.64
CA ASN A 213 -44.85 32.80 27.87
C ASN A 213 -43.33 32.79 27.64
N TYR A 214 -42.71 33.97 27.62
CA TYR A 214 -41.27 34.12 27.44
C TYR A 214 -40.43 33.34 28.47
N GLY A 215 -40.87 33.32 29.74
CA GLY A 215 -40.20 32.59 30.82
C GLY A 215 -40.19 31.08 30.60
N ASP A 216 -41.29 30.52 30.09
CA ASP A 216 -41.40 29.09 29.75
C ASP A 216 -40.42 28.71 28.62
N ILE A 217 -40.31 29.57 27.60
CA ILE A 217 -39.36 29.38 26.49
C ILE A 217 -37.92 29.42 27.02
N GLN A 218 -37.61 30.36 27.91
CA GLN A 218 -36.29 30.50 28.51
C GLN A 218 -35.92 29.25 29.34
N GLN A 219 -36.82 28.73 30.17
CA GLN A 219 -36.59 27.50 30.92
C GLN A 219 -36.41 26.29 30.02
N ARG A 220 -37.23 26.16 28.96
CA ARG A 220 -37.10 25.08 27.97
C ARG A 220 -35.76 25.13 27.24
N LEU A 221 -35.32 26.32 26.85
CA LEU A 221 -34.03 26.52 26.21
C LEU A 221 -32.89 26.10 27.15
N ILE A 222 -32.94 26.49 28.42
CA ILE A 222 -31.94 26.11 29.43
C ILE A 222 -31.90 24.57 29.57
N ALA A 223 -33.04 23.94 29.78
CA ALA A 223 -33.14 22.48 29.93
C ALA A 223 -32.61 21.72 28.70
N ASN A 224 -33.05 22.11 27.51
CA ASN A 224 -32.60 21.50 26.26
C ASN A 224 -31.10 21.72 26.03
N LYS A 225 -30.58 22.92 26.34
CA LYS A 225 -29.17 23.22 26.20
C LYS A 225 -28.33 22.41 27.18
N THR A 226 -28.78 22.25 28.42
CA THR A 226 -28.12 21.40 29.42
C THR A 226 -28.08 19.93 29.00
N LEU A 227 -29.17 19.38 28.47
CA LEU A 227 -29.17 18.02 27.95
C LEU A 227 -28.25 17.87 26.74
N LEU A 228 -28.32 18.81 25.79
CA LEU A 228 -27.48 18.80 24.60
C LEU A 228 -25.99 18.81 24.96
N THR A 229 -25.57 19.64 25.91
CA THR A 229 -24.16 19.67 26.35
C THR A 229 -23.72 18.43 27.11
N MET A 230 -24.64 17.67 27.71
CA MET A 230 -24.33 16.37 28.31
C MET A 230 -24.12 15.28 27.26
N VAL A 231 -24.97 15.24 26.22
CA VAL A 231 -24.97 14.16 25.21
C VAL A 231 -24.06 14.42 23.99
N ASP A 232 -23.66 15.67 23.75
CA ASP A 232 -22.75 16.03 22.64
C ASP A 232 -21.28 16.14 23.09
N LYS A 233 -20.90 15.41 24.15
CA LYS A 233 -19.52 15.43 24.65
C LYS A 233 -18.55 14.73 23.69
N PRO A 234 -17.34 15.26 23.48
CA PRO A 234 -16.31 14.63 22.64
C PRO A 234 -15.96 13.18 23.06
N ALA A 235 -16.01 12.88 24.36
CA ALA A 235 -15.82 11.53 24.88
C ALA A 235 -16.79 10.53 24.21
N LEU A 236 -18.05 10.93 24.03
CA LEU A 236 -19.07 10.08 23.40
C LEU A 236 -18.81 9.79 21.91
N LYS A 237 -17.84 10.49 21.29
CA LYS A 237 -17.42 10.31 19.89
C LYS A 237 -16.15 9.45 19.77
N GLN A 238 -15.38 9.26 20.85
CA GLN A 238 -14.13 8.51 20.85
C GLN A 238 -14.34 7.00 20.65
N LEU A 239 -15.47 6.47 21.11
CA LEU A 239 -15.80 5.05 20.98
C LEU A 239 -15.81 4.58 19.52
N ALA A 240 -16.32 5.39 18.59
CA ALA A 240 -16.35 5.06 17.16
C ALA A 240 -14.93 4.81 16.60
N PHE A 241 -13.99 5.70 16.94
CA PHE A 241 -12.60 5.55 16.54
C PHE A 241 -11.94 4.29 17.15
N LEU A 242 -12.24 3.97 18.40
CA LEU A 242 -11.73 2.74 19.03
C LEU A 242 -12.30 1.47 18.38
N VAL A 243 -13.56 1.50 17.95
CA VAL A 243 -14.20 0.41 17.21
C VAL A 243 -13.57 0.24 15.82
N ASP A 244 -13.29 1.33 15.11
CA ASP A 244 -12.60 1.28 13.82
C ASP A 244 -11.19 0.69 13.95
N ASN A 245 -10.46 1.08 15.01
CA ASN A 245 -9.15 0.48 15.31
C ASN A 245 -9.24 -1.03 15.62
N LEU A 246 -10.29 -1.46 16.33
CA LEU A 246 -10.52 -2.88 16.61
C LEU A 246 -10.83 -3.64 15.32
N SER A 247 -11.67 -3.07 14.46
CA SER A 247 -12.00 -3.64 13.15
C SER A 247 -10.74 -3.84 12.29
N GLN A 248 -9.91 -2.80 12.18
CA GLN A 248 -8.66 -2.89 11.42
C GLN A 248 -7.70 -3.94 12.00
N ARG A 249 -7.64 -4.06 13.34
CA ARG A 249 -6.80 -5.07 13.99
C ARG A 249 -7.27 -6.49 13.69
N VAL A 250 -8.58 -6.72 13.65
CA VAL A 250 -9.14 -8.03 13.26
C VAL A 250 -8.73 -8.39 11.83
N GLU A 251 -8.80 -7.44 10.89
CA GLU A 251 -8.38 -7.70 9.49
C GLU A 251 -6.87 -7.97 9.39
N ASN A 252 -6.05 -7.23 10.14
CA ASN A 252 -4.62 -7.48 10.17
C ASN A 252 -4.27 -8.87 10.74
N ASP A 253 -4.92 -9.26 11.85
CA ASP A 253 -4.71 -10.58 12.46
C ASP A 253 -5.14 -11.71 11.50
N LYS A 254 -6.23 -11.53 10.75
CA LYS A 254 -6.64 -12.48 9.68
C LYS A 254 -5.57 -12.62 8.60
N GLU A 255 -5.01 -11.52 8.10
CA GLU A 255 -3.97 -11.57 7.07
C GLU A 255 -2.67 -12.21 7.59
N VAL A 256 -2.31 -11.97 8.86
CA VAL A 256 -1.18 -12.66 9.51
C VAL A 256 -1.44 -14.16 9.58
N LEU A 257 -2.62 -14.60 10.04
CA LEU A 257 -2.97 -16.01 10.12
C LEU A 257 -2.97 -16.69 8.74
N LYS A 258 -3.46 -15.99 7.72
CA LYS A 258 -3.41 -16.44 6.32
C LYS A 258 -1.98 -16.62 5.83
N CYS A 259 -1.09 -15.66 6.08
CA CYS A 259 0.32 -15.75 5.70
C CYS A 259 1.06 -16.86 6.47
N VAL A 260 0.85 -16.98 7.78
CA VAL A 260 1.43 -18.06 8.60
C VAL A 260 0.89 -19.43 8.18
N GLY A 261 -0.40 -19.52 7.85
CA GLY A 261 -1.01 -20.74 7.32
C GLY A 261 -0.44 -21.16 5.97
N GLN A 262 -0.07 -20.20 5.11
CA GLN A 262 0.66 -20.48 3.88
C GLN A 262 2.06 -21.03 4.17
N ILE A 263 2.79 -20.42 5.11
CA ILE A 263 4.12 -20.93 5.52
C ILE A 263 4.00 -22.35 6.09
N LYS A 264 2.99 -22.63 6.92
CA LYS A 264 2.75 -23.97 7.48
C LYS A 264 2.59 -25.04 6.39
N ARG A 265 1.95 -24.70 5.27
CA ARG A 265 1.78 -25.62 4.14
C ARG A 265 3.09 -25.88 3.40
N LEU A 266 3.97 -24.88 3.34
CA LEU A 266 5.28 -24.97 2.68
C LEU A 266 6.35 -25.60 3.56
N ASP A 267 6.26 -25.41 4.88
CA ASP A 267 7.19 -25.91 5.87
C ASP A 267 6.42 -26.44 7.08
N GLY A 268 6.12 -27.74 7.05
CA GLY A 268 5.48 -28.44 8.17
C GLY A 268 6.31 -28.43 9.47
N GLN A 269 7.62 -28.11 9.39
CA GLN A 269 8.53 -28.02 10.53
C GLN A 269 8.77 -26.58 11.02
N ALA A 270 8.07 -25.58 10.45
CA ALA A 270 8.26 -24.16 10.77
C ALA A 270 8.00 -23.79 12.25
N CYS A 271 7.52 -24.72 13.09
CA CYS A 271 7.33 -24.57 14.53
C CYS A 271 6.56 -23.29 14.88
N ILE A 272 5.46 -23.08 14.16
CA ILE A 272 4.64 -21.85 14.17
C ILE A 272 4.11 -21.49 15.57
N GLU A 273 3.98 -22.46 16.46
CA GLU A 273 3.47 -22.25 17.82
C GLU A 273 4.53 -21.70 18.78
N LYS A 274 5.82 -21.95 18.52
CA LYS A 274 6.92 -21.52 19.39
C LYS A 274 7.64 -20.28 18.88
N ARG A 275 7.47 -19.93 17.61
CA ARG A 275 8.14 -18.77 16.98
C ARG A 275 7.21 -17.55 16.91
N PRO A 276 7.72 -16.34 17.16
CA PRO A 276 6.96 -15.12 16.90
C PRO A 276 6.54 -15.03 15.42
N ALA A 277 5.25 -14.79 15.16
CA ALA A 277 4.70 -14.72 13.80
C ALA A 277 5.42 -13.67 12.93
N ALA A 278 5.71 -12.50 13.49
CA ALA A 278 6.46 -11.46 12.78
C ALA A 278 7.85 -11.94 12.33
N GLY A 279 8.61 -12.58 13.22
CA GLY A 279 9.93 -13.12 12.88
C GLY A 279 9.86 -14.22 11.82
N LEU A 280 8.85 -15.08 11.88
CA LEU A 280 8.62 -16.11 10.87
C LEU A 280 8.33 -15.49 9.49
N LEU A 281 7.43 -14.50 9.43
CA LEU A 281 7.08 -13.80 8.18
C LEU A 281 8.29 -13.04 7.61
N MET A 282 9.06 -12.34 8.45
CA MET A 282 10.26 -11.60 8.03
C MET A 282 11.33 -12.54 7.45
N ASN A 283 11.53 -13.72 8.05
CA ASN A 283 12.47 -14.72 7.53
C ASN A 283 12.06 -15.21 6.13
N PHE A 284 10.77 -15.50 5.92
CA PHE A 284 10.26 -15.91 4.61
C PHE A 284 10.27 -14.78 3.58
N ALA A 285 9.99 -13.54 4.00
CA ALA A 285 10.14 -12.36 3.14
C ALA A 285 11.60 -12.16 2.70
N GLN A 286 12.56 -12.36 3.60
CA GLN A 286 13.99 -12.33 3.31
C GLN A 286 14.42 -13.47 2.36
N GLY A 287 13.82 -14.66 2.51
CA GLY A 287 14.00 -15.77 1.59
C GLY A 287 13.52 -15.42 0.18
N CYS A 288 12.32 -14.86 0.04
CA CYS A 288 11.79 -14.36 -1.23
C CYS A 288 12.72 -13.31 -1.85
N GLU A 289 13.19 -12.35 -1.05
CA GLU A 289 14.11 -11.31 -1.52
C GLU A 289 15.42 -11.89 -2.04
N THR A 290 16.01 -12.85 -1.32
CA THR A 290 17.26 -13.49 -1.75
C THR A 290 17.08 -14.23 -3.08
N VAL A 291 15.95 -14.93 -3.28
CA VAL A 291 15.65 -15.59 -4.55
C VAL A 291 15.45 -14.56 -5.68
N LEU A 292 14.67 -13.49 -5.44
CA LEU A 292 14.45 -12.42 -6.42
C LEU A 292 15.75 -11.75 -6.87
N GLN A 293 16.68 -11.50 -5.95
CA GLN A 293 18.00 -10.96 -6.25
C GLN A 293 18.82 -11.90 -7.14
N LEU A 294 18.77 -13.22 -6.88
CA LEU A 294 19.51 -14.22 -7.65
C LEU A 294 18.90 -14.49 -9.04
N MET A 295 17.61 -14.19 -9.24
CA MET A 295 16.95 -14.24 -10.56
C MET A 295 17.47 -13.13 -11.51
N GLY A 296 18.19 -12.12 -11.01
CA GLY A 296 18.75 -11.01 -11.80
C GLY A 296 17.74 -9.88 -12.09
N PRO A 297 18.17 -8.82 -12.81
CA PRO A 297 17.29 -7.77 -13.30
C PRO A 297 16.38 -8.28 -14.44
N GLU A 298 15.20 -7.68 -14.63
CA GLU A 298 14.30 -8.04 -15.75
C GLU A 298 15.03 -7.77 -17.08
N SER A 299 15.23 -8.83 -17.89
CA SER A 299 15.82 -8.70 -19.22
C SER A 299 14.79 -8.08 -20.16
N VAL A 300 15.03 -6.82 -20.55
CA VAL A 300 14.35 -6.18 -21.68
C VAL A 300 14.69 -6.97 -22.96
N PRO A 301 13.72 -7.31 -23.84
CA PRO A 301 14.03 -8.09 -25.04
C PRO A 301 14.88 -7.28 -26.01
N THR A 302 16.07 -7.81 -26.35
CA THR A 302 17.05 -7.20 -27.26
C THR A 302 16.77 -7.54 -28.73
N SER A 303 16.58 -6.52 -29.56
CA SER A 303 16.64 -6.62 -31.02
C SER A 303 18.09 -6.37 -31.51
N ASN A 304 18.66 -7.34 -32.21
CA ASN A 304 19.98 -7.27 -32.84
C ASN A 304 20.01 -6.36 -34.08
N GLY A 305 21.07 -5.57 -34.24
CA GLY A 305 21.63 -5.22 -35.56
C GLY A 305 22.23 -3.82 -35.74
N SER A 306 23.57 -3.79 -35.90
CA SER A 306 24.34 -2.91 -36.81
C SER A 306 24.99 -1.62 -36.27
N GLY A 307 26.34 -1.61 -36.32
CA GLY A 307 27.12 -0.50 -36.89
C GLY A 307 27.39 0.74 -36.04
N SER A 308 28.44 0.69 -35.19
CA SER A 308 28.99 1.87 -34.51
C SER A 308 29.75 2.77 -35.49
N SER A 309 29.16 3.91 -35.84
CA SER A 309 29.90 5.13 -36.21
C SER A 309 29.16 6.37 -35.73
N SER A 310 29.80 7.07 -34.78
CA SER A 310 29.75 8.50 -34.49
C SER A 310 28.40 9.23 -34.36
N CYS A 311 28.36 10.05 -33.31
CA CYS A 311 27.46 11.15 -32.95
C CYS A 311 26.00 10.87 -32.52
N SER A 312 25.71 11.33 -31.30
CA SER A 312 24.46 11.94 -30.83
C SER A 312 23.16 11.15 -31.02
N ASP A 313 22.71 10.44 -29.98
CA ASP A 313 21.58 10.90 -29.15
C ASP A 313 21.28 9.89 -28.03
N GLY A 314 20.87 10.43 -26.88
CA GLY A 314 20.58 9.69 -25.67
C GLY A 314 19.26 8.93 -25.72
N TYR A 315 19.30 7.73 -25.13
CA TYR A 315 18.28 7.04 -24.35
C TYR A 315 16.89 7.68 -24.25
N HIS A 316 15.83 7.02 -24.76
CA HIS A 316 14.49 7.06 -24.15
C HIS A 316 13.67 5.84 -24.62
N SER A 317 13.21 4.99 -23.69
CA SER A 317 11.90 4.29 -23.72
C SER A 317 11.74 3.34 -22.51
N ASP A 318 11.71 3.91 -21.30
CA ASP A 318 10.91 3.41 -20.16
C ASP A 318 10.78 4.44 -19.02
N ASP A 319 11.12 5.72 -19.29
CA ASP A 319 11.20 6.76 -18.27
C ASP A 319 9.87 7.51 -18.06
N SER A 320 8.85 7.35 -18.93
CA SER A 320 7.67 8.24 -18.92
C SER A 320 6.85 8.19 -17.62
N ALA A 321 6.69 7.03 -16.97
CA ALA A 321 5.95 6.94 -15.70
C ALA A 321 6.75 7.48 -14.49
N ASN A 322 8.08 7.37 -14.54
CA ASN A 322 8.98 7.86 -13.50
C ASN A 322 9.23 9.38 -13.66
N GLU A 323 9.33 9.83 -14.91
CA GLU A 323 9.33 11.24 -15.33
C GLU A 323 8.02 11.93 -14.97
N GLU A 324 6.83 11.36 -15.28
CA GLU A 324 5.54 11.95 -14.91
C GLU A 324 5.38 12.08 -13.38
N THR A 325 5.82 11.06 -12.63
CA THR A 325 5.80 11.08 -11.16
C THR A 325 6.76 12.15 -10.62
N SER A 326 7.96 12.25 -11.21
CA SER A 326 8.97 13.27 -10.88
C SER A 326 8.50 14.68 -11.25
N GLU A 327 7.83 14.86 -12.39
CA GLU A 327 7.32 16.13 -12.89
C GLU A 327 6.20 16.67 -12.00
N MET A 328 5.24 15.83 -11.62
CA MET A 328 4.15 16.22 -10.72
C MET A 328 4.69 16.63 -9.34
N VAL A 329 5.64 15.86 -8.79
CA VAL A 329 6.31 16.20 -7.53
C VAL A 329 7.13 17.49 -7.67
N ASN A 330 7.76 17.72 -8.83
CA ASN A 330 8.50 18.96 -9.11
C ASN A 330 7.56 20.17 -9.21
N GLN A 331 6.40 20.05 -9.86
CA GLN A 331 5.40 21.13 -9.89
C GLN A 331 4.86 21.45 -8.49
N TYR A 332 4.68 20.44 -7.65
CA TYR A 332 4.31 20.64 -6.24
C TYR A 332 5.41 21.35 -5.44
N ARG A 333 6.67 21.04 -5.73
CA ARG A 333 7.83 21.75 -5.17
C ARG A 333 7.89 23.21 -5.64
N ILE A 334 7.69 23.47 -6.93
CA ILE A 334 7.65 24.83 -7.50
C ILE A 334 6.54 25.64 -6.84
N LEU A 335 5.35 25.06 -6.68
CA LEU A 335 4.23 25.71 -5.99
C LEU A 335 4.61 26.15 -4.57
N TYR A 336 5.42 25.35 -3.85
CA TYR A 336 5.91 25.67 -2.51
C TYR A 336 7.07 26.69 -2.49
N MET A 337 8.03 26.56 -3.41
CA MET A 337 9.25 27.37 -3.44
C MET A 337 9.04 28.75 -4.06
N GLU A 338 8.27 28.83 -5.14
CA GLU A 338 8.11 30.02 -5.98
C GLU A 338 6.74 30.64 -5.74
N ASN A 339 5.65 30.00 -6.17
CA ASN A 339 4.31 30.60 -6.13
C ASN A 339 3.87 31.00 -4.71
N ARG A 340 4.21 30.19 -3.70
CA ARG A 340 3.93 30.50 -2.30
C ARG A 340 4.76 31.69 -1.82
N ALA A 341 6.03 31.81 -2.24
CA ALA A 341 6.89 32.93 -1.87
C ALA A 341 6.35 34.24 -2.47
N ASP A 342 5.98 34.24 -3.76
CA ASP A 342 5.36 35.39 -4.43
C ASP A 342 4.06 35.82 -3.74
N ALA A 343 3.22 34.84 -3.38
CA ALA A 343 1.98 35.12 -2.65
C ALA A 343 2.26 35.66 -1.25
N LEU A 344 3.28 35.17 -0.55
CA LEU A 344 3.65 35.64 0.78
C LEU A 344 4.20 37.07 0.73
N GLU A 345 5.02 37.41 -0.27
CA GLU A 345 5.50 38.78 -0.50
C GLU A 345 4.34 39.75 -0.79
N ALA A 346 3.38 39.34 -1.62
CA ALA A 346 2.19 40.15 -1.87
C ALA A 346 1.34 40.35 -0.61
N LEU A 347 1.20 39.31 0.23
CA LEU A 347 0.52 39.41 1.52
C LEU A 347 1.29 40.28 2.53
N ASP A 348 2.62 40.35 2.45
CA ASP A 348 3.45 41.27 3.23
C ASP A 348 3.19 42.74 2.86
N GLY A 349 2.88 43.01 1.58
CA GLY A 349 2.50 44.33 1.10
C GLY A 349 1.15 44.85 1.62
N LEU A 350 0.26 43.97 2.10
CA LEU A 350 -1.06 44.35 2.60
C LEU A 350 -0.97 44.97 4.01
N SER A 351 -1.43 46.22 4.14
CA SER A 351 -1.39 46.98 5.40
C SER A 351 -2.09 46.25 6.56
N GLN A 352 -3.20 45.56 6.27
CA GLN A 352 -3.99 44.82 7.27
C GLN A 352 -3.26 43.58 7.82
N LEU A 353 -2.24 43.06 7.11
CA LEU A 353 -1.54 41.81 7.46
C LEU A 353 -0.09 42.03 7.90
N LYS A 354 0.43 43.26 7.91
CA LYS A 354 1.84 43.56 8.19
C LYS A 354 2.40 42.87 9.44
N HIS A 355 1.62 42.78 10.51
CA HIS A 355 2.07 42.28 11.81
C HIS A 355 1.69 40.82 12.11
N VAL A 356 1.04 40.12 11.16
CA VAL A 356 0.47 38.78 11.40
C VAL A 356 1.09 37.73 10.48
N GLN A 357 2.39 37.49 10.64
CA GLN A 357 3.16 36.57 9.79
C GLN A 357 2.63 35.13 9.81
N ASP A 358 2.25 34.63 10.99
CA ASP A 358 1.69 33.28 11.14
C ASP A 358 0.36 33.09 10.40
N LEU A 359 -0.44 34.15 10.30
CA LEU A 359 -1.71 34.10 9.58
C LEU A 359 -1.50 33.97 8.08
N LYS A 360 -0.51 34.67 7.51
CA LYS A 360 -0.17 34.57 6.08
C LYS A 360 0.21 33.14 5.70
N ALA A 361 1.09 32.51 6.50
CA ALA A 361 1.46 31.12 6.29
C ALA A 361 0.25 30.18 6.38
N LYS A 362 -0.65 30.41 7.35
CA LYS A 362 -1.90 29.63 7.51
C LYS A 362 -2.88 29.83 6.35
N ILE A 363 -2.98 31.02 5.77
CA ILE A 363 -3.80 31.30 4.58
C ILE A 363 -3.33 30.43 3.41
N LEU A 364 -2.04 30.50 3.08
CA LEU A 364 -1.47 29.76 1.95
C LEU A 364 -1.55 28.24 2.17
N PHE A 365 -1.30 27.78 3.40
CA PHE A 365 -1.49 26.38 3.78
C PHE A 365 -2.96 25.94 3.62
N SER A 366 -3.91 26.77 4.05
CA SER A 366 -5.34 26.46 3.94
C SER A 366 -5.78 26.38 2.47
N ILE A 367 -5.27 27.27 1.61
CA ILE A 367 -5.57 27.26 0.17
C ILE A 367 -5.20 25.91 -0.45
N ILE A 368 -3.97 25.42 -0.25
CA ILE A 368 -3.54 24.15 -0.85
C ILE A 368 -4.36 22.95 -0.32
N VAL A 369 -4.68 22.93 0.98
CA VAL A 369 -5.52 21.88 1.58
C VAL A 369 -6.95 21.92 1.02
N LEU A 370 -7.55 23.12 0.92
CA LEU A 370 -8.88 23.31 0.36
C LEU A 370 -8.94 22.93 -1.12
N SER A 371 -7.92 23.28 -1.90
CA SER A 371 -7.80 22.89 -3.32
C SER A 371 -7.84 21.37 -3.48
N PHE A 372 -7.02 20.62 -2.74
CA PHE A 372 -7.03 19.15 -2.80
C PHE A 372 -8.39 18.57 -2.36
N ARG A 373 -8.96 19.07 -1.27
CA ARG A 373 -10.25 18.59 -0.76
C ARG A 373 -11.39 18.80 -1.75
N LEU A 374 -11.49 19.99 -2.36
CA LEU A 374 -12.55 20.30 -3.31
C LEU A 374 -12.35 19.61 -4.66
N CYS A 375 -11.11 19.49 -5.14
CA CYS A 375 -10.81 18.74 -6.37
C CYS A 375 -11.11 17.24 -6.19
N HIS A 376 -10.78 16.65 -5.04
CA HIS A 376 -11.15 15.26 -4.73
C HIS A 376 -12.68 15.09 -4.73
N GLY A 377 -13.39 15.98 -4.02
CA GLY A 377 -14.86 15.98 -4.03
C GLY A 377 -15.47 16.17 -5.43
N LEU A 378 -14.85 16.99 -6.29
CA LEU A 378 -15.29 17.16 -7.67
C LEU A 378 -15.12 15.88 -8.50
N ARG A 379 -13.98 15.20 -8.38
CA ARG A 379 -13.71 13.93 -9.08
C ARG A 379 -14.76 12.88 -8.73
N GLU A 380 -15.02 12.66 -7.45
CA GLU A 380 -16.02 11.67 -7.02
C GLU A 380 -17.44 12.10 -7.42
N ARG A 381 -17.78 13.40 -7.36
CA ARG A 381 -19.06 13.90 -7.88
C ARG A 381 -19.25 13.60 -9.36
N LYS A 382 -18.21 13.78 -10.20
CA LYS A 382 -18.30 13.50 -11.64
C LYS A 382 -18.52 12.02 -11.94
N VAL A 383 -17.86 11.13 -11.20
CA VAL A 383 -18.13 9.68 -11.27
C VAL A 383 -19.60 9.39 -10.93
N MET A 384 -20.11 9.97 -9.85
CA MET A 384 -21.50 9.76 -9.42
C MET A 384 -22.53 10.39 -10.38
N GLU A 385 -22.23 11.53 -11.00
CA GLU A 385 -23.08 12.16 -12.03
C GLU A 385 -23.22 11.26 -13.26
N VAL A 386 -22.13 10.65 -13.73
CA VAL A 386 -22.17 9.70 -14.85
C VAL A 386 -22.99 8.46 -14.49
N ARG A 387 -22.78 7.89 -13.29
CA ARG A 387 -23.60 6.77 -12.78
C ARG A 387 -25.08 7.11 -12.79
N ARG A 388 -25.46 8.28 -12.27
CA ARG A 388 -26.86 8.75 -12.26
C ARG A 388 -27.41 8.92 -13.66
N THR A 389 -26.63 9.49 -14.58
CA THR A 389 -27.05 9.74 -15.96
C THR A 389 -27.33 8.45 -16.72
N LEU A 390 -26.54 7.41 -16.46
CA LEU A 390 -26.69 6.08 -17.05
C LEU A 390 -27.65 5.17 -16.27
N ASN A 391 -28.35 5.70 -15.26
CA ASN A 391 -29.25 4.96 -14.36
C ASN A 391 -28.57 3.75 -13.70
N CYS A 392 -27.26 3.83 -13.45
CA CYS A 392 -26.54 2.83 -12.68
C CYS A 392 -26.87 3.00 -11.18
N PRO A 393 -27.19 1.92 -10.44
CA PRO A 393 -27.44 2.01 -9.01
C PRO A 393 -26.22 2.57 -8.27
N LEU A 394 -26.41 3.59 -7.44
CA LEU A 394 -25.30 4.30 -6.80
C LEU A 394 -24.49 3.41 -5.86
N ASP A 395 -25.15 2.45 -5.21
CA ASP A 395 -24.53 1.49 -4.29
C ASP A 395 -24.05 0.20 -4.99
N SER A 396 -24.12 0.15 -6.33
CA SER A 396 -23.64 -1.02 -7.06
C SER A 396 -22.11 -1.12 -7.03
N SER A 397 -21.64 -2.28 -6.60
CA SER A 397 -20.24 -2.71 -6.57
C SER A 397 -19.97 -3.82 -7.60
N ASN A 398 -20.84 -3.97 -8.59
CA ASN A 398 -20.65 -4.95 -9.65
C ASN A 398 -19.53 -4.53 -10.61
N GLU A 399 -18.95 -5.49 -11.33
CA GLU A 399 -17.79 -5.25 -12.20
C GLU A 399 -18.08 -4.24 -13.32
N ILE A 400 -19.33 -4.17 -13.78
CA ILE A 400 -19.77 -3.22 -14.81
C ILE A 400 -19.73 -1.78 -14.30
N ALA A 401 -20.25 -1.52 -13.09
CA ALA A 401 -20.20 -0.21 -12.47
C ALA A 401 -18.76 0.20 -12.13
N LEU A 402 -17.92 -0.74 -11.68
CA LEU A 402 -16.49 -0.48 -11.46
C LEU A 402 -15.74 -0.20 -12.77
N ALA A 403 -16.07 -0.90 -13.86
CA ALA A 403 -15.52 -0.62 -15.18
C ALA A 403 -15.90 0.77 -15.67
N LEU A 404 -17.16 1.17 -15.50
CA LEU A 404 -17.63 2.52 -15.80
C LEU A 404 -16.86 3.58 -15.00
N ASP A 405 -16.70 3.41 -13.68
CA ASP A 405 -15.94 4.34 -12.85
C ASP A 405 -14.49 4.49 -13.32
N ARG A 406 -13.85 3.37 -13.71
CA ARG A 406 -12.49 3.38 -14.27
C ARG A 406 -12.43 4.16 -15.57
N SER A 407 -13.40 3.98 -16.47
CA SER A 407 -13.49 4.73 -17.73
C SER A 407 -13.70 6.23 -17.51
N VAL A 408 -14.57 6.62 -16.57
CA VAL A 408 -14.76 8.04 -16.21
C VAL A 408 -13.47 8.64 -15.66
N ARG A 409 -12.81 7.95 -14.72
CA ARG A 409 -11.54 8.41 -14.15
C ARG A 409 -10.41 8.50 -15.19
N ALA A 410 -10.37 7.59 -16.16
CA ALA A 410 -9.43 7.64 -17.28
C ALA A 410 -9.67 8.88 -18.17
N HIS A 411 -10.93 9.19 -18.47
CA HIS A 411 -11.27 10.40 -19.22
C HIS A 411 -10.88 11.69 -18.46
N LEU A 412 -11.12 11.73 -17.13
CA LEU A 412 -10.70 12.87 -16.29
C LEU A 412 -9.17 13.02 -16.22
N HIS A 413 -8.43 11.91 -16.28
CA HIS A 413 -6.97 11.92 -16.39
C HIS A 413 -6.51 12.55 -17.72
N GLU A 414 -7.04 12.06 -18.84
CA GLU A 414 -6.67 12.54 -20.19
C GLU A 414 -7.00 14.03 -20.41
N THR A 415 -8.08 14.51 -19.78
CA THR A 415 -8.54 15.89 -19.87
C THR A 415 -8.07 16.80 -18.73
N ALA A 416 -7.20 16.31 -17.84
CA ALA A 416 -6.83 17.04 -16.62
C ALA A 416 -6.26 18.45 -16.85
N ASN A 417 -5.59 18.67 -17.99
CA ASN A 417 -5.00 19.98 -18.34
C ASN A 417 -6.02 20.97 -18.92
N THR A 418 -7.11 20.49 -19.52
CA THR A 418 -8.11 21.31 -20.22
C THR A 418 -9.44 21.39 -19.45
N PHE A 419 -9.61 20.56 -18.42
CA PHE A 419 -10.84 20.52 -17.63
C PHE A 419 -11.11 21.86 -16.92
N PRO A 420 -12.34 22.40 -17.00
CA PRO A 420 -12.67 23.69 -16.40
C PRO A 420 -12.82 23.58 -14.88
N VAL A 421 -11.82 24.09 -14.13
CA VAL A 421 -11.81 24.09 -12.66
C VAL A 421 -12.22 25.43 -12.02
N GLY A 422 -12.68 26.40 -12.82
CA GLY A 422 -12.95 27.77 -12.34
C GLY A 422 -14.01 27.89 -11.24
N GLU A 423 -14.97 26.96 -11.16
CA GLU A 423 -15.92 26.92 -10.03
C GLU A 423 -15.25 26.52 -8.71
N ILE A 424 -14.27 25.63 -8.78
CA ILE A 424 -13.48 25.21 -7.61
C ILE A 424 -12.57 26.35 -7.17
N GLU A 425 -11.91 27.04 -8.11
CA GLU A 425 -11.12 28.25 -7.81
C GLU A 425 -11.95 29.29 -7.04
N ARG A 426 -13.15 29.60 -7.53
CA ARG A 426 -14.10 30.51 -6.84
C ARG A 426 -14.52 29.99 -5.47
N SER A 427 -14.75 28.69 -5.33
CA SER A 427 -15.16 28.07 -4.06
C SER A 427 -14.06 28.09 -3.01
N VAL A 428 -12.81 27.81 -3.39
CA VAL A 428 -11.64 27.93 -2.49
C VAL A 428 -11.51 29.38 -2.03
N PHE A 429 -11.54 30.32 -2.96
CA PHE A 429 -11.40 31.74 -2.65
C PHE A 429 -12.51 32.25 -1.72
N SER A 430 -13.77 31.89 -2.02
CA SER A 430 -14.92 32.23 -1.18
C SER A 430 -14.82 31.64 0.23
N GLN A 431 -14.37 30.39 0.39
CA GLN A 431 -14.17 29.80 1.72
C GLN A 431 -13.10 30.53 2.53
N VAL A 432 -11.98 30.91 1.90
CA VAL A 432 -10.92 31.69 2.55
C VAL A 432 -11.44 33.06 2.99
N LEU A 433 -12.12 33.80 2.10
CA LEU A 433 -12.68 35.11 2.41
C LEU A 433 -13.76 35.06 3.49
N SER A 434 -14.64 34.05 3.46
CA SER A 434 -15.69 33.88 4.48
C SER A 434 -15.08 33.63 5.88
N THR A 435 -13.96 32.91 5.93
CA THR A 435 -13.25 32.63 7.18
C THR A 435 -12.50 33.87 7.68
N LEU A 436 -12.01 34.71 6.75
CA LEU A 436 -11.18 35.88 7.01
C LEU A 436 -11.89 37.18 6.62
N HIS A 437 -13.17 37.29 6.98
CA HIS A 437 -14.04 38.42 6.63
C HIS A 437 -13.52 39.77 7.15
N GLU A 438 -12.65 39.76 8.17
CA GLU A 438 -11.99 40.95 8.73
C GLU A 438 -10.90 41.53 7.80
N TYR A 439 -10.53 40.82 6.72
CA TYR A 439 -9.43 41.18 5.82
C TYR A 439 -9.91 41.34 4.35
N PRO A 440 -10.73 42.36 4.03
CA PRO A 440 -11.27 42.55 2.67
C PRO A 440 -10.18 42.81 1.62
N SER A 441 -8.99 43.24 2.04
CA SER A 441 -7.85 43.44 1.12
C SER A 441 -7.34 42.14 0.48
N LEU A 442 -7.73 40.97 1.00
CA LEU A 442 -7.44 39.68 0.38
C LEU A 442 -8.14 39.50 -0.97
N GLU A 443 -9.36 40.05 -1.13
CA GLU A 443 -10.15 39.92 -2.34
C GLU A 443 -9.49 40.63 -3.53
N SER A 444 -8.81 41.74 -3.27
CA SER A 444 -8.13 42.54 -4.28
C SER A 444 -6.67 42.14 -4.53
N CYS A 445 -6.19 41.04 -3.94
CA CYS A 445 -4.80 40.59 -4.08
C CYS A 445 -4.62 39.66 -5.32
N PRO A 446 -3.99 40.12 -6.43
CA PRO A 446 -3.89 39.32 -7.65
C PRO A 446 -2.99 38.09 -7.48
N ALA A 447 -1.91 38.22 -6.69
CA ALA A 447 -1.00 37.12 -6.39
C ALA A 447 -1.69 35.99 -5.63
N LEU A 448 -2.60 36.32 -4.70
CA LEU A 448 -3.39 35.33 -3.98
C LEU A 448 -4.36 34.60 -4.91
N THR A 449 -5.02 35.32 -5.81
CA THR A 449 -5.89 34.73 -6.84
C THR A 449 -5.12 33.79 -7.77
N HIS A 450 -3.92 34.21 -8.20
CA HIS A 450 -3.02 33.37 -9.00
C HIS A 450 -2.57 32.12 -8.23
N PHE A 451 -2.28 32.25 -6.94
CA PHE A 451 -1.90 31.14 -6.07
C PHE A 451 -3.05 30.13 -5.89
N VAL A 452 -4.30 30.60 -5.73
CA VAL A 452 -5.48 29.73 -5.71
C VAL A 452 -5.65 28.98 -7.03
N SER A 453 -5.56 29.68 -8.16
CA SER A 453 -5.65 29.07 -9.50
C SER A 453 -4.57 27.99 -9.70
N SER A 454 -3.32 28.31 -9.37
CA SER A 454 -2.19 27.37 -9.45
C SER A 454 -2.40 26.15 -8.55
N SER A 455 -2.86 26.35 -7.32
CA SER A 455 -3.11 25.28 -6.34
C SER A 455 -4.25 24.36 -6.79
N VAL A 456 -5.36 24.92 -7.29
CA VAL A 456 -6.52 24.14 -7.76
C VAL A 456 -6.18 23.34 -9.01
N ARG A 457 -5.52 23.96 -10.00
CA ARG A 457 -5.13 23.29 -11.25
C ARG A 457 -4.14 22.17 -10.98
N LEU A 458 -3.14 22.41 -10.14
CA LEU A 458 -2.19 21.37 -9.76
C LEU A 458 -2.89 20.23 -9.01
N ALA A 459 -3.71 20.54 -7.99
CA ALA A 459 -4.45 19.53 -7.25
C ALA A 459 -5.33 18.67 -8.17
N TRP A 460 -6.02 19.29 -9.14
CA TRP A 460 -6.84 18.58 -10.11
C TRP A 460 -6.02 17.63 -10.98
N ARG A 461 -4.86 18.07 -11.49
CA ARG A 461 -3.94 17.23 -12.27
C ARG A 461 -3.44 16.04 -11.45
N MET A 462 -3.03 16.28 -10.21
CA MET A 462 -2.46 15.25 -9.33
C MET A 462 -3.48 14.21 -8.87
N ILE A 463 -4.72 14.62 -8.55
CA ILE A 463 -5.77 13.70 -8.09
C ILE A 463 -6.28 12.81 -9.24
N ASN A 464 -6.22 13.30 -10.48
CA ASN A 464 -6.62 12.53 -11.66
C ASN A 464 -5.48 11.71 -12.27
N GLN A 465 -4.31 11.60 -11.62
CA GLN A 465 -3.28 10.67 -12.07
C GLN A 465 -3.75 9.21 -11.96
N LYS A 466 -3.16 8.32 -12.77
CA LYS A 466 -3.45 6.87 -12.72
C LYS A 466 -3.27 6.30 -11.30
N SER A 467 -2.25 6.79 -10.61
CA SER A 467 -2.08 6.67 -9.16
C SER A 467 -2.28 8.05 -8.52
N PRO A 468 -3.46 8.32 -7.92
CA PRO A 468 -3.80 9.63 -7.37
C PRO A 468 -2.86 10.04 -6.24
N TYR A 469 -2.49 11.33 -6.23
CA TYR A 469 -1.84 11.93 -5.08
C TYR A 469 -2.87 12.50 -4.10
N PHE A 470 -2.52 12.49 -2.82
CA PHE A 470 -3.31 13.10 -1.76
C PHE A 470 -2.39 13.76 -0.73
N LEU A 471 -2.95 14.69 0.04
CA LEU A 471 -2.22 15.29 1.16
C LEU A 471 -2.30 14.37 2.37
N ASP A 472 -1.22 14.30 3.15
CA ASP A 472 -1.30 13.70 4.49
C ASP A 472 -2.26 14.53 5.35
N ASN A 473 -3.20 13.86 6.02
CA ASN A 473 -4.23 14.50 6.84
C ASN A 473 -3.81 14.58 8.33
N ASP A 474 -2.66 14.00 8.69
CA ASP A 474 -2.11 14.03 10.05
C ASP A 474 -1.34 15.34 10.32
N PHE A 475 -2.07 16.41 10.62
CA PHE A 475 -1.50 17.70 11.03
C PHE A 475 -1.33 17.84 12.55
N ASN A 476 -1.20 16.72 13.26
CA ASN A 476 -1.05 16.76 14.71
C ASN A 476 0.30 17.36 15.11
N LEU A 477 0.27 18.34 16.00
CA LEU A 477 1.45 18.94 16.60
C LEU A 477 2.10 17.88 17.51
N GLY A 478 3.28 17.39 17.11
CA GLY A 478 4.00 16.33 17.78
C GLY A 478 5.48 16.38 17.44
N PHE A 479 6.19 15.26 17.58
CA PHE A 479 7.60 15.21 17.23
C PHE A 479 7.84 15.08 15.73
N LEU A 480 8.93 15.67 15.26
CA LEU A 480 9.41 15.58 13.89
C LEU A 480 9.64 14.12 13.49
N ARG A 481 9.02 13.68 12.40
CA ARG A 481 9.20 12.35 11.80
C ARG A 481 10.07 12.49 10.56
N PRO A 482 11.35 12.07 10.56
CA PRO A 482 12.27 12.29 9.44
C PRO A 482 11.79 11.73 8.10
N GLU A 483 10.95 10.70 8.14
CA GLU A 483 10.36 10.06 6.95
C GLU A 483 9.27 10.92 6.28
N LYS A 484 8.63 11.82 7.03
CA LYS A 484 7.48 12.61 6.55
C LYS A 484 7.70 14.11 6.61
N HIS A 485 8.65 14.60 7.40
CA HIS A 485 8.83 16.02 7.70
C HIS A 485 10.24 16.50 7.35
N ASP A 486 10.32 17.64 6.69
CA ASP A 486 11.53 18.44 6.53
C ASP A 486 11.40 19.73 7.36
N ARG A 487 12.50 20.14 7.98
CA ARG A 487 12.54 21.39 8.76
C ARG A 487 12.62 22.58 7.84
N HIS A 488 11.84 23.61 8.16
CA HIS A 488 12.03 24.92 7.57
C HIS A 488 13.45 25.46 7.90
N PRO A 489 14.16 26.14 6.97
CA PRO A 489 15.53 26.59 7.20
C PRO A 489 15.74 27.47 8.43
N GLN A 490 14.69 28.22 8.84
CA GLN A 490 14.69 29.12 9.99
C GLN A 490 14.17 28.48 11.29
N ALA A 491 13.82 27.19 11.27
CA ALA A 491 13.30 26.47 12.45
C ALA A 491 14.41 26.17 13.48
N ASP A 492 14.02 26.02 14.75
CA ASP A 492 14.98 25.66 15.80
C ASP A 492 15.52 24.25 15.57
N ARG A 493 16.83 24.14 15.38
CA ARG A 493 17.52 22.86 15.15
C ARG A 493 17.70 22.04 16.44
N ARG A 494 17.43 22.63 17.62
CA ARG A 494 17.60 21.98 18.93
C ARG A 494 16.33 21.32 19.46
N SER A 495 15.16 21.66 18.89
CA SER A 495 13.85 21.16 19.29
C SER A 495 13.27 20.27 18.20
N ASP A 496 12.78 19.08 18.54
CA ASP A 496 12.06 18.19 17.60
C ASP A 496 10.55 18.40 17.65
N LEU A 497 10.06 19.32 18.49
CA LEU A 497 8.63 19.58 18.65
C LEU A 497 8.11 20.47 17.52
N ILE A 498 7.14 19.99 16.76
CA ILE A 498 6.50 20.75 15.69
C ILE A 498 5.60 21.82 16.29
N LYS A 499 5.88 23.08 15.96
CA LYS A 499 5.06 24.24 16.34
C LYS A 499 3.99 24.54 15.30
N SER A 500 4.31 24.37 14.02
CA SER A 500 3.37 24.59 12.92
C SER A 500 3.77 23.86 11.64
N PHE A 501 2.77 23.53 10.83
CA PHE A 501 2.95 23.06 9.46
C PHE A 501 2.90 24.25 8.51
N LEU A 502 3.93 24.39 7.69
CA LEU A 502 4.04 25.43 6.66
C LEU A 502 3.66 24.91 5.28
N TRP A 503 3.82 23.60 5.06
CA TRP A 503 3.45 22.93 3.83
C TRP A 503 3.06 21.46 4.10
N PRO A 504 1.97 20.94 3.49
CA PRO A 504 1.54 19.57 3.75
C PRO A 504 2.44 18.55 3.04
N ALA A 505 2.48 17.34 3.58
CA ALA A 505 3.16 16.22 2.93
C ALA A 505 2.29 15.71 1.77
N LEU A 506 2.94 15.37 0.67
CA LEU A 506 2.31 14.73 -0.48
C LEU A 506 2.52 13.23 -0.41
N MET A 507 1.43 12.50 -0.58
CA MET A 507 1.39 11.05 -0.49
C MET A 507 0.92 10.45 -1.82
N GLN A 508 1.52 9.31 -2.19
CA GLN A 508 1.08 8.49 -3.32
C GLN A 508 1.27 7.03 -2.95
N ASN A 509 0.25 6.19 -3.17
CA ASN A 509 0.28 4.76 -2.78
C ASN A 509 0.74 4.52 -1.32
N ASN A 510 0.31 5.36 -0.38
CA ASN A 510 0.72 5.37 1.04
C ASN A 510 2.22 5.62 1.30
N HIS A 511 2.98 6.11 0.33
CA HIS A 511 4.36 6.55 0.50
C HIS A 511 4.44 8.08 0.44
N CYS A 512 5.31 8.67 1.26
CA CYS A 512 5.58 10.10 1.22
C CYS A 512 6.50 10.40 0.04
N VAL A 513 5.99 11.15 -0.93
CA VAL A 513 6.73 11.54 -2.15
C VAL A 513 7.23 12.99 -2.08
N PHE A 514 6.62 13.80 -1.22
CA PHE A 514 7.13 15.11 -0.82
C PHE A 514 6.86 15.29 0.68
N LYS A 515 7.90 15.59 1.45
CA LYS A 515 7.79 15.74 2.90
C LYS A 515 7.09 17.05 3.27
N ALA A 516 6.29 17.02 4.32
CA ALA A 516 5.72 18.22 4.90
C ALA A 516 6.84 19.14 5.38
N VAL A 517 6.66 20.45 5.23
CA VAL A 517 7.60 21.43 5.78
C VAL A 517 7.06 21.98 7.09
N VAL A 518 7.85 21.84 8.15
CA VAL A 518 7.44 22.17 9.52
C VAL A 518 8.39 23.17 10.19
N ALA A 519 7.84 23.99 11.08
CA ALA A 519 8.62 24.81 12.01
C ALA A 519 8.69 24.12 13.38
N THR A 520 9.87 24.10 13.99
CA THR A 520 10.18 23.42 15.27
C THR A 520 10.68 24.35 16.37
#